data_AF-A0A351X6B1-F1
#
_entry.id   AF-A0A351X6B1-F1
#
_cell.length_a   1.000
_cell.length_b   1.000
_cell.length_c   1.000
_cell.angle_alpha   90.00
_cell.angle_beta   90.00
_cell.angle_gamma   90.00
#
_symmetry.space_group_name_H-M   'P 1'
#
loop_
_entity.id
_entity.type
_entity.pdbx_description
1 polymer ?
#
loop_
_entity_poly.entity_id
_entity_poly.type
_entity_poly.pdbx_seq_one_letter_code
_entity_poly.pdbx_strand_id
1 'polypeptide(L)'
;MLILALIIAGLYIWLGVERGDIKEAFSPTPTATRMPSSFALEAETQFKAGNLEAAIRAYQQAADLDPNDGELIAELARIQTYYSGLS
;
A
#
# COMPACT_ATOMS: atom_id res chain seq x y z
N MET A 1 33.94 24.36 29.96
CA MET A 1 33.65 24.65 28.54
C MET A 1 33.78 23.41 27.66
N LEU A 2 34.89 22.66 27.71
CA LEU A 2 35.07 21.43 26.93
C LEU A 2 33.98 20.36 27.20
N ILE A 3 33.65 20.12 28.48
CA ILE A 3 32.60 19.14 28.85
C ILE A 3 31.22 19.58 28.34
N LEU A 4 30.92 20.88 28.40
CA LEU A 4 29.66 21.43 27.88
C LEU A 4 29.55 21.26 26.37
N ALA A 5 30.65 21.47 25.65
CA ALA A 5 30.72 21.25 24.20
C ALA A 5 30.50 19.78 23.83
N LEU A 6 31.07 18.85 24.61
CA LEU A 6 30.86 17.41 24.40
C LEU A 6 29.41 16.97 24.65
N ILE A 7 28.76 17.55 25.66
CA ILE A 7 27.35 17.27 25.95
C ILE A 7 26.45 17.77 24.81
N ILE A 8 26.67 18.99 24.32
CA ILE A 8 25.90 19.55 23.21
C ILE A 8 26.11 18.73 21.92
N ALA A 9 27.35 18.33 21.64
CA ALA A 9 27.66 17.48 20.49
C ALA A 9 26.97 16.10 20.59
N GLY A 10 26.98 15.47 21.77
CA GLY A 10 26.29 14.21 22.01
C GLY A 10 24.77 14.33 21.84
N LEU A 11 24.19 15.42 22.35
CA LEU A 11 22.75 15.70 22.21
C LEU A 11 22.35 15.91 20.74
N TYR A 12 23.20 16.58 19.96
CA TYR A 12 22.96 16.84 18.54
C TYR A 12 22.97 15.55 17.72
N ILE A 13 23.88 14.62 18.03
CA ILE A 13 23.95 13.30 17.40
C ILE A 13 22.71 12.47 17.76
N TRP A 14 22.34 12.40 19.04
CA TRP A 14 21.17 11.65 19.49
C TRP A 14 19.89 12.19 18.82
N LEU A 15 19.69 13.51 18.83
CA LEU A 15 18.52 14.14 18.21
C LEU A 15 18.49 14.00 16.67
N GLY A 16 19.63 13.76 16.03
CA GLY A 16 19.74 13.46 14.60
C GLY A 16 19.37 12.01 14.26
N VAL A 17 19.70 11.06 15.14
CA VAL A 17 19.34 9.64 14.99
C VAL A 17 17.84 9.43 15.21
N GLU A 18 17.25 10.11 16.20
CA GLU A 18 15.84 9.98 16.56
C GLU A 18 14.90 10.63 15.53
N ARG A 19 15.38 11.61 14.77
CA ARG A 19 14.63 12.24 13.67
C ARG A 19 14.43 11.35 12.44
N GLY A 20 15.10 10.19 12.35
CA GLY A 20 14.87 9.23 11.27
C GLY A 20 15.26 9.73 9.87
N ASP A 21 16.01 10.84 9.78
CA ASP A 21 16.41 11.48 8.51
C ASP A 21 17.53 10.72 7.78
N ILE A 22 18.04 9.62 8.35
CA ILE A 22 18.91 8.68 7.64
C ILE A 22 18.01 7.59 7.04
N LYS A 23 17.26 7.97 6.01
CA LYS A 23 16.62 6.99 5.13
C LYS A 23 17.75 6.33 4.34
N GLU A 24 18.03 5.05 4.62
CA GLU A 24 19.08 4.29 3.95
C GLU A 24 19.02 4.48 2.43
N ALA A 25 20.09 5.02 1.83
CA ALA A 25 20.22 5.17 0.38
C ALA A 25 20.30 3.82 -0.37
N PHE A 26 20.20 2.72 0.37
CA PHE A 26 20.20 1.33 -0.09
C PHE A 26 19.05 0.51 0.51
N SER A 27 18.01 1.14 1.07
CA SER A 27 16.74 0.43 1.20
C SER A 27 16.34 0.02 -0.22
N PRO A 28 16.05 -1.27 -0.48
CA PRO A 28 15.52 -1.64 -1.78
C PRO A 28 14.32 -0.74 -2.01
N THR A 29 14.40 0.11 -3.04
CA THR A 29 13.20 0.74 -3.57
C THR A 29 12.25 -0.41 -3.83
N PRO A 30 11.04 -0.42 -3.23
CA PRO A 30 10.09 -1.45 -3.57
C PRO A 30 9.86 -1.31 -5.06
N THR A 31 10.43 -2.21 -5.86
CA THR A 31 10.03 -2.34 -7.24
C THR A 31 8.57 -2.74 -7.18
N ALA A 32 7.68 -1.78 -7.40
CA ALA A 32 6.25 -2.02 -7.54
C ALA A 32 6.04 -2.83 -8.82
N THR A 33 6.26 -4.14 -8.77
CA THR A 33 6.08 -5.00 -9.94
C THR A 33 4.60 -5.32 -10.17
N ARG A 34 3.70 -4.99 -9.23
CA ARG A 34 2.25 -5.03 -9.45
C ARG A 34 1.59 -3.77 -8.92
N MET A 35 1.26 -2.84 -9.82
CA MET A 35 0.43 -1.69 -9.48
C MET A 35 -0.97 -2.16 -9.03
N PRO A 36 -1.67 -1.47 -8.12
CA PRO A 36 -3.07 -1.77 -7.77
C PRO A 36 -3.96 -1.89 -9.01
N SER A 37 -3.67 -1.10 -10.05
CA SER A 37 -4.32 -1.18 -11.36
C SER A 37 -4.17 -2.54 -12.06
N SER A 38 -3.11 -3.31 -11.80
CA SER A 38 -2.95 -4.67 -12.32
C SER A 38 -3.85 -5.69 -11.62
N PHE A 39 -4.14 -5.49 -10.34
CA PHE A 39 -5.14 -6.29 -9.62
C PHE A 39 -6.55 -5.89 -10.06
N ALA A 40 -6.82 -4.60 -10.25
CA ALA A 40 -8.08 -4.12 -10.81
C ALA A 40 -8.32 -4.67 -12.23
N LEU A 41 -7.30 -4.69 -13.09
CA LEU A 41 -7.39 -5.25 -14.44
C LEU A 41 -7.59 -6.77 -14.45
N GLU A 42 -6.90 -7.50 -13.55
CA GLU A 42 -7.15 -8.93 -13.35
C GLU A 42 -8.60 -9.18 -12.91
N ALA A 43 -9.08 -8.40 -11.95
CA ALA A 43 -10.42 -8.52 -11.42
C ALA A 43 -11.48 -8.24 -12.49
N GLU A 44 -11.28 -7.21 -13.33
CA GLU A 44 -12.16 -6.91 -14.46
C GLU A 44 -12.15 -8.04 -15.51
N THR A 45 -10.99 -8.66 -15.75
CA THR A 45 -10.88 -9.80 -16.66
C THR A 45 -11.64 -11.01 -16.14
N GLN A 46 -11.53 -11.30 -14.84
CA GLN A 46 -12.29 -12.38 -14.19
C GLN A 46 -13.80 -12.09 -14.18
N PHE A 47 -14.20 -10.84 -13.97
CA PHE A 47 -15.59 -10.40 -14.07
C PHE A 47 -16.15 -10.65 -15.48
N LYS A 48 -15.40 -10.27 -16.52
CA LYS A 48 -15.77 -10.53 -17.93
C LYS A 48 -15.81 -12.03 -18.26
N ALA A 49 -14.97 -12.84 -17.62
CA ALA A 49 -15.00 -14.29 -17.73
C ALA A 49 -16.17 -14.95 -16.97
N GLY A 50 -16.96 -14.17 -16.20
CA GLY A 50 -18.06 -14.67 -15.37
C GLY A 50 -17.62 -15.25 -14.03
N ASN A 51 -16.32 -15.19 -13.70
CA ASN A 51 -15.79 -15.67 -12.43
C ASN A 51 -15.81 -14.55 -11.37
N LEU A 52 -17.01 -14.29 -10.84
CA LEU A 52 -17.24 -13.25 -9.85
C LEU A 52 -16.44 -13.47 -8.56
N GLU A 53 -16.23 -14.71 -8.13
CA GLU A 53 -15.49 -15.01 -6.90
C GLU A 53 -13.99 -14.67 -7.05
N ALA A 54 -13.39 -15.00 -8.19
CA ALA A 54 -12.01 -14.61 -8.48
C ALA A 54 -11.88 -13.08 -8.64
N ALA A 55 -12.87 -12.42 -9.25
CA ALA A 55 -12.89 -10.97 -9.36
C ALA A 55 -12.94 -10.28 -7.99
N ILE A 56 -13.79 -10.77 -7.07
CA ILE A 56 -13.88 -10.23 -5.69
C ILE A 56 -12.54 -10.36 -4.97
N ARG A 57 -11.88 -11.52 -5.05
CA ARG A 57 -10.56 -11.73 -4.42
C ARG A 57 -9.49 -10.79 -4.97
N ALA A 58 -9.47 -10.56 -6.27
CA ALA A 58 -8.51 -9.66 -6.90
C ALA A 58 -8.75 -8.18 -6.53
N TYR A 59 -10.01 -7.72 -6.47
CA TYR A 59 -10.32 -6.37 -5.98
C TYR A 59 -10.05 -6.20 -4.48
N GLN A 60 -10.26 -7.23 -3.66
CA GLN A 60 -9.86 -7.20 -2.24
C GLN A 60 -8.36 -6.99 -2.09
N GLN A 61 -7.54 -7.75 -2.84
CA GLN A 61 -6.09 -7.56 -2.83
C GLN A 61 -5.68 -6.16 -3.33
N ALA A 62 -6.40 -5.60 -4.30
CA ALA A 62 -6.18 -4.22 -4.74
C ALA A 62 -6.49 -3.21 -3.63
N ALA A 63 -7.63 -3.36 -2.95
CA ALA A 63 -8.05 -2.50 -1.85
C ALA A 63 -7.17 -2.66 -0.60
N ASP A 64 -6.59 -3.84 -0.36
CA ASP A 64 -5.62 -4.05 0.72
C ASP A 64 -4.29 -3.31 0.45
N LEU A 65 -3.93 -3.13 -0.83
CA LEU A 65 -2.74 -2.39 -1.25
C LEU A 65 -2.96 -0.87 -1.25
N ASP A 66 -4.15 -0.41 -1.62
CA ASP A 66 -4.55 1.00 -1.52
C ASP A 66 -5.96 1.15 -0.92
N PRO A 67 -6.08 1.18 0.42
CA PRO A 67 -7.37 1.25 1.10
C PRO A 67 -8.00 2.65 1.04
N ASN A 68 -7.31 3.66 0.50
CA ASN A 68 -7.85 5.01 0.34
C ASN A 68 -8.34 5.28 -1.09
N ASP A 69 -8.13 4.33 -2.02
CA ASP A 69 -8.62 4.43 -3.38
C ASP A 69 -10.13 4.14 -3.43
N GLY A 70 -10.92 5.22 -3.50
CA GLY A 70 -12.37 5.14 -3.59
C GLY A 70 -12.88 4.44 -4.84
N GLU A 71 -12.09 4.39 -5.92
CA GLU A 71 -12.45 3.69 -7.15
C GLU A 71 -12.41 2.17 -6.95
N LEU A 72 -11.36 1.66 -6.30
CA LEU A 72 -11.24 0.24 -5.97
C LEU A 72 -12.36 -0.24 -5.03
N ILE A 73 -12.69 0.58 -4.03
CA ILE A 73 -13.77 0.28 -3.09
C ILE A 73 -15.14 0.27 -3.79
N ALA A 74 -15.40 1.24 -4.66
CA ALA A 74 -16.64 1.32 -5.42
C ALA A 74 -16.81 0.11 -6.34
N GLU A 75 -15.74 -0.31 -7.02
CA GLU A 75 -15.77 -1.44 -7.94
C GLU A 75 -15.91 -2.78 -7.23
N LEU A 76 -15.25 -2.96 -6.06
CA LEU A 76 -15.46 -4.11 -5.18
C LEU A 76 -16.93 -4.22 -4.74
N ALA A 77 -17.52 -3.11 -4.27
CA ALA A 77 -18.91 -3.07 -3.83
C ALA A 77 -19.90 -3.41 -4.98
N ARG A 78 -19.61 -2.91 -6.19
CA ARG A 78 -20.39 -3.20 -7.40
C ARG A 78 -20.44 -4.70 -7.68
N ILE A 79 -19.29 -5.37 -7.65
CA ILE A 79 -19.20 -6.80 -7.97
C ILE A 79 -19.80 -7.67 -6.86
N GLN A 80 -19.60 -7.31 -5.59
CA GLN A 80 -20.26 -8.00 -4.47
C GLN A 80 -21.78 -7.94 -4.58
N THR A 81 -22.33 -6.80 -5.01
CA THR A 81 -23.78 -6.65 -5.24
C THR A 81 -24.25 -7.60 -6.34
N TYR A 82 -23.54 -7.68 -7.48
CA TYR A 82 -23.87 -8.64 -8.54
C TYR A 82 -23.81 -10.09 -8.08
N TYR A 83 -22.79 -10.45 -7.29
CA TYR A 83 -22.65 -11.79 -6.75
C TYR A 83 -23.80 -12.15 -5.80
N SER A 84 -24.18 -11.25 -4.90
CA SER A 84 -25.28 -11.45 -3.95
C SER A 84 -26.66 -11.58 -4.62
N GLY A 85 -26.84 -10.98 -5.79
CA GLY A 85 -28.08 -11.12 -6.57
C GLY A 85 -28.13 -12.41 -7.39
N LEU A 86 -27.01 -13.12 -7.54
CA LEU A 86 -26.91 -14.38 -8.27
C LEU A 86 -26.98 -15.62 -7.34
N SER A 87 -26.62 -15.47 -6.06
CA SER A 87 -26.66 -16.51 -5.02
C SER A 87 -28.06 -16.71 -4.44
#